data_AF-A0A151HK52-F1
#
_entry.id   AF-A0A151HK52-F1
#
_cell.length_a   1.000
_cell.length_b   1.000
_cell.length_c   1.000
_cell.angle_alpha   90.00
_cell.angle_beta   90.00
_cell.angle_gamma   90.00
#
_symmetry.space_group_name_H-M   'P 1'
#
loop_
_entity.id
_entity.type
_entity.pdbx_description
1 polymer ?
#
loop_
_entity_poly.entity_id
_entity_poly.type
_entity_poly.pdbx_seq_one_letter_code
_entity_poly.pdbx_strand_id
1 'polypeptide(L)'
;AFSLSSLPAVSQSMACLFGASMAFNKERAVIQREYESGVTRMPLYFIGRITADSLLWMFFPFIYHLIVYWISDLGGDSVSKYFASLAITLLLIQVVLSYTYVVVALIKHPVASTVVLQIMQMILTLFSGFMVKLDELGKFWIWIVYLSPFKYALPCFTVTIFWNTEISSPSGSTVSGVDFLNDTFGFQHDKFWLYVGLLFVLGISGRLLGMVALSWKASRTKENQ
;
A
#
# COMPACT_ATOMS: atom_id res chain seq x y z
N ALA A 1 -18.02 -13.07 3.62
CA ALA A 1 -17.15 -13.21 2.43
C ALA A 1 -16.31 -11.95 2.17
N PHE A 2 -16.88 -10.75 2.22
CA PHE A 2 -16.18 -9.58 1.68
C PHE A 2 -15.07 -8.98 2.59
N SER A 3 -15.31 -8.82 3.90
CA SER A 3 -14.26 -8.45 4.86
C SER A 3 -13.08 -9.43 4.84
N LEU A 4 -13.36 -10.73 4.66
CA LEU A 4 -12.35 -11.79 4.52
C LEU A 4 -11.43 -11.60 3.30
N SER A 5 -11.92 -10.99 2.22
CA SER A 5 -11.12 -10.78 1.01
C SER A 5 -10.14 -9.61 1.13
N SER A 6 -10.51 -8.54 1.82
CA SER A 6 -9.67 -7.33 1.99
C SER A 6 -8.65 -7.47 3.13
N LEU A 7 -8.95 -8.28 4.14
CA LEU A 7 -8.10 -8.48 5.33
C LEU A 7 -6.68 -8.95 4.99
N PRO A 8 -6.45 -9.92 4.07
CA PRO A 8 -5.13 -10.35 3.65
C PRO A 8 -4.27 -9.23 3.07
N ALA A 9 -4.83 -8.32 2.28
CA ALA A 9 -4.08 -7.22 1.68
C ALA A 9 -3.66 -6.19 2.74
N VAL A 10 -4.56 -5.89 3.68
CA VAL A 10 -4.28 -4.99 4.81
C VAL A 10 -3.22 -5.60 5.73
N SER A 11 -3.34 -6.88 6.10
CA SER A 11 -2.38 -7.55 6.99
C SER A 11 -0.97 -7.61 6.39
N GLN A 12 -0.85 -7.92 5.10
CA GLN A 12 0.42 -7.89 4.38
C GLN A 12 1.05 -6.50 4.37
N SER A 13 0.25 -5.46 4.14
CA SER A 13 0.76 -4.08 4.17
C SER A 13 1.29 -3.68 5.55
N MET A 14 0.65 -4.13 6.64
CA MET A 14 1.11 -3.89 8.00
C MET A 14 2.44 -4.61 8.30
N ALA A 15 2.57 -5.87 7.87
CA ALA A 15 3.81 -6.63 8.02
C ALA A 15 4.97 -5.98 7.25
N CYS A 16 4.70 -5.52 6.03
CA CYS A 16 5.67 -4.83 5.19
C CYS A 16 6.14 -3.51 5.83
N LEU A 17 5.22 -2.69 6.35
CA LEU A 17 5.55 -1.44 7.06
C LEU A 17 6.52 -1.68 8.22
N PHE A 18 6.18 -2.64 9.07
CA PHE A 18 6.97 -2.97 10.25
C PHE A 18 8.37 -3.47 9.88
N GLY A 19 8.44 -4.40 8.93
CA GLY A 19 9.70 -4.98 8.51
C GLY A 19 10.60 -3.98 7.79
N ALA A 20 10.04 -3.18 6.88
CA ALA A 20 10.79 -2.17 6.14
C ALA A 20 11.29 -1.04 7.06
N SER A 21 10.47 -0.60 8.01
CA SER A 21 10.88 0.44 8.96
C SER A 21 12.01 -0.07 9.88
N MET A 22 11.92 -1.30 10.39
CA MET A 22 12.98 -1.88 11.22
C MET A 22 14.28 -2.08 10.45
N ALA A 23 14.20 -2.61 9.22
CA ALA A 23 15.37 -2.82 8.38
C ALA A 23 16.11 -1.51 8.10
N PHE A 24 15.38 -0.46 7.69
CA PHE A 24 15.99 0.84 7.44
C PHE A 24 16.58 1.48 8.71
N ASN A 25 15.87 1.38 9.83
CA ASN A 25 16.32 1.94 11.10
C ASN A 25 17.64 1.30 11.58
N LYS A 26 17.83 0.00 11.34
CA LYS A 26 19.08 -0.70 11.68
C LYS A 26 20.26 -0.21 10.82
N GLU A 27 20.01 0.07 9.55
CA GLU A 27 21.06 0.48 8.60
C GLU A 27 21.42 1.96 8.70
N ARG A 28 20.52 2.78 9.25
CA ARG A 28 20.69 4.24 9.34
C ARG A 28 22.05 4.68 9.89
N ALA A 29 22.54 4.04 10.94
CA ALA A 29 23.82 4.39 11.56
C ALA A 29 25.01 4.10 10.62
N VAL A 30 24.93 3.01 9.86
CA VAL A 30 25.95 2.65 8.87
C VAL A 30 25.92 3.64 7.71
N ILE A 31 24.73 3.99 7.20
CA ILE A 31 24.56 4.96 6.11
C ILE A 31 25.16 6.32 6.49
N GLN A 32 24.93 6.78 7.72
CA GLN A 32 25.49 8.05 8.18
C GLN A 32 27.02 8.01 8.23
N ARG A 33 27.60 6.92 8.72
CA ARG A 33 29.07 6.74 8.75
C ARG A 33 29.69 6.73 7.34
N GLU A 34 29.07 6.02 6.39
CA GLU A 34 29.52 5.94 4.98
C GLU A 34 29.35 7.27 4.22
N TYR A 35 28.45 8.13 4.71
CA TYR A 35 28.30 9.49 4.20
C TYR A 35 29.43 10.40 4.64
N GLU A 36 29.74 10.37 5.94
CA GLU A 36 30.75 11.21 6.57
C GLU A 36 32.15 10.84 6.06
N SER A 37 32.39 9.57 5.71
CA SER A 37 33.63 9.12 5.06
C SER A 37 33.77 9.58 3.61
N GLY A 38 32.71 10.10 2.98
CA GLY A 38 32.71 10.57 1.60
C GLY A 38 32.80 9.48 0.53
N VAL A 39 32.76 8.20 0.93
CA VAL A 39 32.90 7.05 0.03
C VAL A 39 31.68 6.90 -0.88
N THR A 40 30.48 7.22 -0.37
CA THR A 40 29.22 6.93 -1.08
C THR A 40 28.40 8.18 -1.38
N ARG A 41 27.97 8.34 -2.64
CA ARG A 41 26.97 9.35 -3.03
C ARG A 41 25.58 8.92 -2.58
N MET A 42 24.98 9.72 -1.70
CA MET A 42 23.62 9.52 -1.17
C MET A 42 22.55 9.12 -2.18
N PRO A 43 22.33 9.84 -3.30
CA PRO A 43 21.25 9.50 -4.24
C PRO A 43 21.47 8.14 -4.91
N LEU A 44 22.72 7.75 -5.16
CA LEU A 44 23.05 6.47 -5.80
C LEU A 44 22.78 5.29 -4.86
N TYR A 45 23.14 5.46 -3.57
CA TYR A 45 22.78 4.51 -2.52
C TYR A 45 21.27 4.36 -2.38
N PHE A 46 20.51 5.46 -2.38
CA PHE A 46 19.05 5.40 -2.25
C PHE A 46 18.37 4.69 -3.42
N ILE A 47 18.79 4.93 -4.66
CA ILE A 47 18.24 4.23 -5.83
C ILE A 47 18.52 2.73 -5.72
N GLY A 48 19.76 2.35 -5.38
CA GLY A 48 20.12 0.94 -5.17
C GLY A 48 19.30 0.30 -4.05
N ARG A 49 19.15 1.01 -2.93
CA ARG A 49 18.38 0.56 -1.77
C ARG A 49 16.90 0.38 -2.10
N ILE A 50 16.26 1.38 -2.68
CA ILE A 50 14.84 1.34 -3.05
C ILE A 50 14.60 0.20 -4.05
N THR A 51 15.49 -0.01 -5.01
CA THR A 51 15.37 -1.10 -5.99
C THR A 51 15.49 -2.47 -5.32
N ALA A 52 16.48 -2.67 -4.45
CA ALA A 52 16.68 -3.91 -3.72
C ALA A 52 15.51 -4.22 -2.76
N ASP A 53 15.09 -3.24 -1.96
CA ASP A 53 13.96 -3.39 -1.04
C ASP A 53 12.66 -3.66 -1.80
N SER A 54 12.42 -2.98 -2.93
CA SER A 54 11.21 -3.20 -3.74
C SER A 54 11.05 -4.66 -4.17
N LEU A 55 12.16 -5.30 -4.55
CA LEU A 55 12.18 -6.70 -4.97
C LEU A 55 12.01 -7.64 -3.78
N LEU A 56 12.75 -7.37 -2.70
CA LEU A 56 12.70 -8.18 -1.48
C LEU A 56 11.28 -8.24 -0.90
N TRP A 57 10.62 -7.08 -0.78
CA TRP A 57 9.29 -6.98 -0.21
C TRP A 57 8.17 -7.41 -1.15
N MET A 58 8.47 -7.71 -2.42
CA MET A 58 7.51 -8.29 -3.37
C MET A 58 7.44 -9.83 -3.28
N PHE A 59 8.54 -10.47 -2.85
CA PHE A 59 8.65 -11.93 -2.84
C PHE A 59 7.73 -12.62 -1.81
N PHE A 60 7.73 -12.15 -0.57
CA PHE A 60 6.88 -12.69 0.49
C PHE A 60 5.37 -12.55 0.23
N PRO A 61 4.83 -11.37 -0.17
CA PRO A 61 3.42 -11.23 -0.47
C PRO A 61 2.99 -12.04 -1.69
N PHE A 62 3.89 -12.30 -2.65
CA PHE A 62 3.59 -13.20 -3.76
C PHE A 62 3.24 -14.62 -3.28
N ILE A 63 4.08 -15.19 -2.40
CA ILE A 63 3.86 -16.53 -1.85
C ILE A 63 2.61 -16.56 -0.98
N TYR A 64 2.43 -15.55 -0.13
CA TYR A 64 1.27 -15.48 0.75
C TYR A 64 -0.04 -15.33 -0.05
N HIS A 65 -0.06 -14.46 -1.06
CA HIS A 65 -1.23 -14.27 -1.92
C HIS A 65 -1.57 -15.52 -2.72
N LEU A 66 -0.55 -16.27 -3.19
CA LEU A 66 -0.75 -17.59 -3.80
C LEU A 66 -1.54 -18.50 -2.87
N ILE A 67 -1.08 -18.70 -1.63
CA ILE A 67 -1.70 -19.62 -0.68
C ILE A 67 -3.13 -19.18 -0.33
N VAL A 68 -3.32 -17.90 0.01
CA VAL A 68 -4.62 -17.37 0.45
C VAL A 68 -5.66 -17.40 -0.67
N TYR A 69 -5.26 -17.11 -1.91
CA TYR A 69 -6.18 -17.13 -3.05
C TYR A 69 -6.83 -18.51 -3.23
N TRP A 70 -6.03 -19.58 -3.19
CA TRP A 70 -6.52 -20.95 -3.36
C TRP A 70 -7.29 -21.47 -2.14
N ILE A 71 -6.86 -21.15 -0.92
CA ILE A 71 -7.58 -21.59 0.30
C ILE A 71 -8.96 -20.94 0.42
N SER A 72 -9.06 -19.67 0.04
CA SER A 72 -10.28 -18.89 0.25
C SER A 72 -11.26 -18.94 -0.92
N ASP A 73 -10.89 -19.65 -2.00
CA ASP A 73 -11.64 -19.74 -3.26
C ASP A 73 -12.17 -18.38 -3.76
N LEU A 74 -11.34 -17.34 -3.65
CA LEU A 74 -11.79 -15.95 -3.79
C LEU A 74 -12.38 -15.67 -5.18
N GLY A 75 -11.80 -16.23 -6.25
CA GLY A 75 -12.21 -15.96 -7.63
C GLY A 75 -12.44 -17.22 -8.48
N GLY A 76 -12.54 -18.39 -7.85
CA GLY A 76 -12.55 -19.69 -8.54
C GLY A 76 -11.24 -19.99 -9.27
N ASP A 77 -11.30 -20.93 -10.21
CA ASP A 77 -10.15 -21.48 -10.96
C ASP A 77 -9.60 -20.55 -12.07
N SER A 78 -9.95 -19.26 -12.00
CA SER A 78 -9.55 -18.27 -13.01
C SER A 78 -8.15 -17.71 -12.76
N VAL A 79 -7.18 -18.17 -13.54
CA VAL A 79 -5.78 -17.71 -13.51
C VAL A 79 -5.66 -16.20 -13.78
N SER A 80 -6.52 -15.63 -14.64
CA SER A 80 -6.53 -14.19 -14.94
C SER A 80 -6.86 -13.33 -13.72
N LYS A 81 -7.84 -13.74 -12.91
CA LYS A 81 -8.24 -13.06 -11.67
C LYS A 81 -7.14 -13.14 -10.61
N TYR A 82 -6.44 -14.27 -10.55
CA TYR A 82 -5.27 -14.42 -9.68
C TYR A 82 -4.20 -13.36 -10.01
N PHE A 83 -3.75 -13.27 -11.26
CA PHE A 83 -2.70 -12.31 -11.63
C PHE A 83 -3.14 -10.85 -11.47
N ALA A 84 -4.40 -10.53 -11.78
CA ALA A 84 -4.93 -9.17 -11.60
C ALA A 84 -5.01 -8.78 -10.12
N SER A 85 -5.52 -9.67 -9.25
CA SER A 85 -5.60 -9.41 -7.80
C SER A 85 -4.21 -9.32 -7.16
N LEU A 86 -3.28 -10.18 -7.59
CA LEU A 86 -1.88 -10.13 -7.19
C LEU A 86 -1.23 -8.80 -7.58
N ALA A 87 -1.41 -8.34 -8.82
CA ALA A 87 -0.85 -7.08 -9.29
C ALA A 87 -1.32 -5.89 -8.45
N ILE A 88 -2.60 -5.85 -8.08
CA ILE A 88 -3.17 -4.79 -7.22
C ILE A 88 -2.57 -4.85 -5.81
N THR A 89 -2.47 -6.04 -5.21
CA THR A 89 -1.84 -6.23 -3.89
C THR A 89 -0.38 -5.79 -3.91
N LEU A 90 0.38 -6.17 -4.93
CA LEU A 90 1.79 -5.78 -5.06
C LEU A 90 1.93 -4.27 -5.26
N LEU A 91 1.08 -3.64 -6.08
CA LEU A 91 1.06 -2.18 -6.23
C LEU A 91 0.77 -1.48 -4.90
N LEU A 92 -0.23 -1.94 -4.15
CA LEU A 92 -0.56 -1.41 -2.83
C LEU A 92 0.65 -1.47 -1.88
N ILE A 93 1.35 -2.60 -1.85
CA ILE A 93 2.55 -2.78 -1.03
C ILE A 93 3.66 -1.80 -1.44
N GLN A 94 3.84 -1.56 -2.74
CA GLN A 94 4.82 -0.57 -3.21
C GLN A 94 4.47 0.86 -2.80
N VAL A 95 3.18 1.24 -2.80
CA VAL A 95 2.76 2.57 -2.31
C VAL A 95 3.02 2.70 -0.81
N VAL A 96 2.67 1.67 -0.04
CA VAL A 96 2.87 1.64 1.42
C VAL A 96 4.35 1.70 1.79
N LEU A 97 5.22 0.97 1.09
CA LEU A 97 6.67 1.08 1.21
C LEU A 97 7.18 2.50 0.94
N SER A 98 6.60 3.17 -0.04
CA SER A 98 6.98 4.55 -0.38
C SER A 98 6.67 5.51 0.77
N TYR A 99 5.53 5.32 1.45
CA TYR A 99 5.19 6.09 2.64
C TYR A 99 6.11 5.78 3.83
N THR A 100 6.53 4.52 3.99
CA THR A 100 7.54 4.13 4.98
C THR A 100 8.80 4.98 4.87
N TYR A 101 9.36 5.11 3.66
CA TYR A 101 10.58 5.88 3.45
C TYR A 101 10.41 7.35 3.80
N VAL A 102 9.26 7.96 3.47
CA VAL A 102 8.98 9.37 3.83
C VAL A 102 8.97 9.54 5.36
N VAL A 103 8.27 8.69 6.10
CA VAL A 103 8.16 8.85 7.56
C VAL A 103 9.48 8.55 8.27
N VAL A 104 10.20 7.50 7.86
CA VAL A 104 11.50 7.15 8.44
C VAL A 104 12.55 8.22 8.11
N ALA A 105 12.43 8.90 6.96
CA ALA A 105 13.25 10.07 6.65
C ALA A 105 13.01 11.22 7.64
N LEU A 106 11.75 11.50 7.98
CA LEU A 106 11.39 12.60 8.88
C LEU A 106 11.77 12.30 10.33
N ILE A 107 11.40 11.13 10.85
CA ILE A 107 11.56 10.78 12.26
C ILE A 107 12.93 10.16 12.51
N LYS A 108 13.70 10.72 13.45
CA LYS A 108 15.05 10.23 13.81
C LYS A 108 15.02 8.96 14.68
N HIS A 109 14.07 8.89 15.61
CA HIS A 109 14.00 7.79 16.58
C HIS A 109 13.37 6.54 15.95
N PRO A 110 14.04 5.38 15.98
CA PRO A 110 13.61 4.20 15.23
C PRO A 110 12.26 3.66 15.71
N VAL A 111 12.09 3.47 17.01
CA VAL A 111 10.84 2.97 17.60
C VAL A 111 9.67 3.92 17.30
N ALA A 112 9.84 5.22 17.54
CA ALA A 112 8.81 6.21 17.26
C ALA A 112 8.40 6.23 15.77
N SER A 113 9.35 6.10 14.85
CA SER A 113 9.04 6.09 13.41
C SER A 113 8.13 4.93 13.01
N THR A 114 8.38 3.73 13.56
CA THR A 114 7.59 2.53 13.31
C THR A 114 6.17 2.67 13.89
N VAL A 115 6.06 3.17 15.13
CA VAL A 115 4.76 3.40 15.77
C VAL A 115 3.90 4.41 14.98
N VAL A 116 4.51 5.52 14.56
CA VAL A 116 3.81 6.53 13.76
C VAL A 116 3.33 5.94 12.43
N LEU A 117 4.15 5.14 11.76
CA LEU A 117 3.78 4.47 10.52
C LEU A 117 2.57 3.54 10.70
N GLN A 118 2.53 2.78 11.78
CA GLN A 118 1.44 1.84 12.07
C GLN A 118 0.14 2.58 12.38
N ILE A 119 0.20 3.66 13.15
CA ILE A 119 -0.96 4.51 13.43
C ILE A 119 -1.46 5.17 12.14
N MET A 120 -0.54 5.72 11.32
CA MET A 120 -0.88 6.31 10.03
C MET A 120 -1.58 5.29 9.12
N GLN A 121 -1.04 4.08 9.02
CA GLN A 121 -1.62 2.98 8.27
C GLN A 121 -3.04 2.63 8.74
N MET A 122 -3.25 2.56 10.05
CA MET A 122 -4.56 2.30 10.64
C MET A 122 -5.57 3.40 10.23
N ILE A 123 -5.16 4.67 10.33
CA ILE A 123 -5.99 5.81 9.95
C ILE A 123 -6.32 5.79 8.45
N LEU A 124 -5.34 5.56 7.57
CA LEU A 124 -5.56 5.51 6.13
C LEU A 124 -6.46 4.33 5.73
N THR A 125 -6.36 3.20 6.42
CA THR A 125 -7.24 2.05 6.21
C THR A 125 -8.67 2.36 6.64
N LEU A 126 -8.85 3.06 7.77
CA LEU A 126 -10.17 3.47 8.25
C LEU A 126 -10.87 4.41 7.25
N PHE A 127 -10.13 5.38 6.70
CA PHE A 127 -10.62 6.34 5.70
C PHE A 127 -10.59 5.81 4.25
N SER A 128 -10.47 4.50 4.04
CA SER A 128 -10.49 3.89 2.71
C SER A 128 -11.85 4.00 1.99
N GLY A 129 -12.89 4.54 2.65
CA GLY A 129 -14.25 4.55 2.12
C GLY A 129 -14.97 3.20 2.26
N PHE A 130 -14.28 2.19 2.78
CA PHE A 130 -14.81 0.86 2.99
C PHE A 130 -15.44 0.68 4.38
N MET A 131 -14.79 1.21 5.41
CA MET A 131 -15.24 1.13 6.81
C MET A 131 -16.14 2.31 7.20
N VAL A 132 -16.03 3.44 6.49
CA VAL A 132 -16.78 4.68 6.75
C VAL A 132 -17.33 5.19 5.43
N LYS A 133 -18.64 5.49 5.38
CA LYS A 133 -19.27 6.10 4.20
C LYS A 133 -18.67 7.48 3.96
N LEU A 134 -18.19 7.75 2.75
CA LEU A 134 -17.54 9.03 2.42
C LEU A 134 -18.50 10.23 2.57
N ASP A 135 -19.80 10.00 2.40
CA ASP A 135 -20.83 11.06 2.42
C ASP A 135 -21.05 11.65 3.83
N GLU A 136 -20.64 10.95 4.88
CA GLU A 136 -20.73 11.41 6.26
C GLU A 136 -19.46 12.17 6.72
N LEU A 137 -18.42 12.23 5.89
CA LEU A 137 -17.16 12.90 6.23
C LEU A 137 -17.22 14.39 5.93
N GLY A 138 -16.95 15.21 6.96
CA GLY A 138 -16.85 16.66 6.80
C GLY A 138 -15.75 17.06 5.80
N LYS A 139 -15.93 18.22 5.14
CA LYS A 139 -15.03 18.74 4.07
C LYS A 139 -13.54 18.74 4.43
N PHE A 140 -13.21 18.86 5.71
CA PHE A 140 -11.83 18.78 6.21
C PHE A 140 -11.20 17.40 6.05
N TRP A 141 -11.93 16.30 6.25
CA TRP A 141 -11.32 14.96 6.22
C TRP A 141 -11.11 14.41 4.81
N ILE A 142 -11.66 15.10 3.81
CA ILE A 142 -11.73 14.63 2.42
C ILE A 142 -10.35 14.47 1.79
N TRP A 143 -9.38 15.31 2.12
CA TRP A 143 -8.02 15.19 1.56
C TRP A 143 -7.27 13.95 2.05
N ILE A 144 -7.45 13.55 3.31
CA ILE A 144 -6.83 12.33 3.86
C ILE A 144 -7.37 11.11 3.13
N VAL A 145 -8.66 11.13 2.82
CA VAL A 145 -9.33 10.08 2.03
C VAL A 145 -8.70 9.97 0.63
N TYR A 146 -8.39 11.10 -0.03
CA TYR A 146 -7.69 11.07 -1.33
C TYR A 146 -6.23 10.61 -1.26
N LEU A 147 -5.54 10.82 -0.13
CA LEU A 147 -4.17 10.37 0.09
C LEU A 147 -4.09 8.87 0.43
N SER A 148 -5.21 8.26 0.87
CA SER A 148 -5.25 6.86 1.25
C SER A 148 -5.12 5.93 0.04
N PRO A 149 -4.09 5.07 -0.04
CA PRO A 149 -3.98 4.09 -1.12
C PRO A 149 -5.07 3.01 -1.02
N PHE A 150 -5.58 2.75 0.18
CA PHE A 150 -6.64 1.76 0.41
C PHE A 150 -7.96 2.17 -0.24
N LYS A 151 -8.21 3.48 -0.41
CA LYS A 151 -9.37 3.99 -1.14
C LYS A 151 -9.41 3.49 -2.59
N TYR A 152 -8.25 3.31 -3.21
CA TYR A 152 -8.16 2.92 -4.62
C TYR A 152 -7.90 1.41 -4.77
N ALA A 153 -7.09 0.83 -3.88
CA ALA A 153 -6.71 -0.58 -3.97
C ALA A 153 -7.85 -1.53 -3.61
N LEU A 154 -8.62 -1.25 -2.55
CA LEU A 154 -9.68 -2.15 -2.11
C LEU A 154 -10.79 -2.30 -3.16
N PRO A 155 -11.32 -1.22 -3.77
CA PRO A 155 -12.32 -1.34 -4.83
C PRO A 155 -11.79 -2.11 -6.04
N CYS A 156 -10.56 -1.82 -6.50
CA CYS A 156 -9.94 -2.54 -7.62
C CYS A 156 -9.81 -4.04 -7.32
N PHE A 157 -9.34 -4.38 -6.13
CA PHE A 157 -9.18 -5.77 -5.70
C PHE A 157 -10.52 -6.50 -5.69
N THR A 158 -11.53 -5.85 -5.13
CA THR A 158 -12.88 -6.39 -5.03
C THR A 158 -13.51 -6.62 -6.40
N VAL A 159 -13.48 -5.61 -7.26
CA VAL A 159 -14.02 -5.69 -8.63
C VAL A 159 -13.37 -6.84 -9.39
N THR A 160 -12.06 -7.03 -9.25
CA THR A 160 -11.31 -8.11 -9.92
C THR A 160 -11.79 -9.50 -9.48
N ILE A 161 -12.10 -9.65 -8.19
CA ILE A 161 -12.50 -10.92 -7.59
C ILE A 161 -13.94 -11.30 -7.96
N PHE A 162 -14.85 -10.33 -7.81
CA PHE A 162 -16.29 -10.53 -8.07
C PHE A 162 -16.66 -10.37 -9.54
N TRP A 163 -15.68 -10.15 -10.43
CA TRP A 163 -15.90 -10.08 -11.87
C TRP A 163 -16.51 -11.40 -12.40
N ASN A 164 -17.66 -11.33 -13.06
CA ASN A 164 -18.39 -12.51 -13.55
C ASN A 164 -18.67 -13.58 -12.47
N THR A 165 -18.84 -13.17 -11.21
CA THR A 165 -19.22 -14.06 -10.11
C THR A 165 -20.67 -13.77 -9.73
N GLU A 166 -21.50 -14.81 -9.68
CA GLU A 166 -22.88 -14.72 -9.22
C GLU A 166 -22.94 -14.98 -7.71
N ILE A 167 -23.59 -14.07 -6.96
CA ILE A 167 -23.78 -14.22 -5.51
C ILE A 167 -25.23 -14.66 -5.29
N SER A 168 -25.39 -15.88 -4.80
CA SER A 168 -26.70 -16.39 -4.37
C SER A 168 -27.03 -15.83 -2.99
N SER A 169 -28.04 -14.96 -2.91
CA SER A 169 -28.62 -14.56 -1.63
C SER A 169 -29.39 -15.74 -1.01
N PRO A 170 -29.41 -15.89 0.33
CA PRO A 170 -30.30 -16.86 0.99
C PRO A 170 -31.79 -16.64 0.70
N SER A 171 -32.17 -15.49 0.14
CA SER A 171 -33.52 -15.17 -0.37
C SER A 171 -33.82 -15.72 -1.79
N GLY A 172 -32.89 -16.42 -2.43
CA GLY A 172 -33.08 -17.06 -3.75
C GLY A 172 -32.89 -16.13 -4.96
N SER A 173 -32.58 -14.85 -4.75
CA SER A 173 -32.22 -13.93 -5.83
C SER A 173 -30.71 -13.99 -6.11
N THR A 174 -30.36 -14.41 -7.33
CA THR A 174 -28.99 -14.36 -7.85
C THR A 174 -28.69 -12.94 -8.32
N VAL A 175 -27.73 -12.28 -7.69
CA VAL A 175 -27.29 -10.93 -8.10
C VAL A 175 -25.86 -11.03 -8.61
N SER A 176 -25.59 -10.37 -9.74
CA SER A 176 -24.23 -10.23 -10.26
C SER A 176 -23.36 -9.54 -9.22
N GLY A 177 -22.17 -10.09 -8.95
CA GLY A 177 -21.24 -9.51 -7.97
C GLY A 177 -20.89 -8.06 -8.26
N VAL A 178 -20.90 -7.64 -9.54
CA VAL A 178 -20.62 -6.24 -9.93
C VAL A 178 -21.78 -5.31 -9.57
N ASP A 179 -23.03 -5.76 -9.75
CA ASP A 179 -24.21 -4.97 -9.40
C ASP A 179 -24.35 -4.84 -7.88
N PHE A 180 -24.02 -5.90 -7.13
CA PHE A 180 -23.95 -5.84 -5.66
C PHE A 180 -22.92 -4.82 -5.18
N LEU A 181 -21.76 -4.73 -5.83
CA LEU A 181 -20.71 -3.77 -5.47
C LEU A 181 -21.09 -2.33 -5.79
N ASN A 182 -21.78 -2.12 -6.91
CA ASN A 182 -22.26 -0.80 -7.29
C ASN A 182 -23.35 -0.31 -6.32
N ASP A 183 -24.30 -1.18 -5.96
CA ASP A 183 -25.41 -0.84 -5.06
C ASP A 183 -24.95 -0.66 -3.60
N THR A 184 -24.03 -1.52 -3.13
CA THR A 184 -23.59 -1.51 -1.73
C THR A 184 -22.49 -0.48 -1.46
N PHE A 185 -21.60 -0.23 -2.43
CA PHE A 185 -20.39 0.59 -2.23
C PHE A 185 -20.23 1.75 -3.22
N GLY A 186 -21.12 1.90 -4.22
CA GLY A 186 -21.05 2.97 -5.21
C GLY A 186 -19.86 2.88 -6.17
N PHE A 187 -19.22 1.71 -6.27
CA PHE A 187 -18.02 1.54 -7.09
C PHE A 187 -18.36 1.32 -8.56
N GLN A 188 -18.12 2.36 -9.36
CA GLN A 188 -18.27 2.30 -10.81
C GLN A 188 -17.09 1.56 -11.44
N HIS A 189 -17.38 0.48 -12.17
CA HIS A 189 -16.39 -0.31 -12.90
C HIS A 189 -15.58 0.53 -13.91
N ASP A 190 -16.21 1.52 -14.54
CA ASP A 190 -15.56 2.42 -15.51
C ASP A 190 -14.34 3.16 -14.95
N LYS A 191 -14.25 3.32 -13.62
CA LYS A 191 -13.14 4.01 -12.95
C LYS A 191 -12.00 3.08 -12.54
N PHE A 192 -12.08 1.78 -12.86
CA PHE A 192 -11.07 0.79 -12.48
C PHE A 192 -9.65 1.20 -12.89
N TRP A 193 -9.44 1.53 -14.16
CA TRP A 193 -8.13 1.93 -14.69
C TRP A 193 -7.66 3.27 -14.11
N LEU A 194 -8.58 4.17 -13.79
CA LEU A 194 -8.27 5.43 -13.14
C LEU A 194 -7.72 5.19 -11.73
N TYR A 195 -8.31 4.29 -10.95
CA TYR A 195 -7.84 3.93 -9.62
C TYR A 195 -6.47 3.23 -9.65
N VAL A 196 -6.23 2.34 -10.62
CA VAL A 196 -4.90 1.74 -10.84
C VAL A 196 -3.87 2.82 -11.19
N GLY A 197 -4.23 3.75 -12.07
CA GLY A 197 -3.38 4.90 -12.41
C GLY A 197 -3.06 5.79 -11.20
N LEU A 198 -4.05 6.10 -10.37
CA LEU A 198 -3.85 6.89 -9.14
C LEU A 198 -2.95 6.17 -8.14
N LEU A 199 -3.08 4.86 -7.97
CA LEU A 199 -2.16 4.07 -7.13
C LEU A 199 -0.72 4.17 -7.62
N PHE A 200 -0.52 4.06 -8.93
CA PHE A 200 0.80 4.16 -9.53
C PHE A 200 1.41 5.55 -9.32
N VAL A 201 0.61 6.61 -9.50
CA VAL A 201 1.02 8.00 -9.24
C VAL A 201 1.35 8.21 -7.77
N LEU A 202 0.53 7.72 -6.83
CA LEU A 202 0.79 7.80 -5.38
C LEU A 202 2.07 7.06 -4.99
N GLY A 203 2.33 5.89 -5.58
CA GLY A 203 3.57 5.15 -5.36
C GLY A 203 4.79 5.92 -5.84
N ILE A 204 4.80 6.39 -7.09
CA ILE A 204 5.93 7.12 -7.66
C ILE A 204 6.18 8.43 -6.91
N SER A 205 5.12 9.21 -6.66
CA SER A 205 5.23 10.48 -5.93
C SER A 205 5.76 10.25 -4.51
N GLY A 206 5.29 9.22 -3.81
CA GLY A 206 5.81 8.83 -2.50
C GLY A 206 7.31 8.49 -2.53
N ARG A 207 7.79 7.79 -3.56
CA ARG A 207 9.22 7.47 -3.72
C ARG A 207 10.06 8.71 -3.99
N LEU A 208 9.60 9.57 -4.90
CA LEU A 208 10.28 10.82 -5.22
C LEU A 208 10.38 11.70 -3.96
N LEU A 209 9.28 11.85 -3.21
CA LEU A 209 9.26 12.59 -1.95
C LEU A 209 10.20 11.97 -0.90
N GLY A 210 10.21 10.64 -0.77
CA GLY A 210 11.12 9.94 0.13
C GLY A 210 12.59 10.19 -0.21
N MET A 211 12.94 10.10 -1.50
CA MET A 211 14.30 10.40 -1.97
C MET A 211 14.70 11.84 -1.69
N VAL A 212 13.84 12.81 -2.01
CA VAL A 212 14.10 14.24 -1.78
C VAL A 212 14.24 14.53 -0.29
N ALA A 213 13.37 13.97 0.56
CA ALA A 213 13.41 14.16 2.01
C ALA A 213 14.72 13.63 2.61
N LEU A 214 15.19 12.46 2.16
CA LEU A 214 16.44 11.86 2.61
C LEU A 214 17.67 12.62 2.10
N SER A 215 17.67 13.03 0.83
CA SER A 215 18.77 13.82 0.27
C SER A 215 18.89 15.19 0.93
N TRP A 216 17.75 15.85 1.18
CA TRP A 216 17.73 17.15 1.86
C TRP A 216 18.27 17.05 3.29
N LYS A 217 17.87 15.99 4.00
CA LYS A 217 18.36 15.73 5.36
C LYS A 217 19.87 15.45 5.38
N ALA A 218 20.38 14.68 4.41
CA ALA A 218 21.81 14.40 4.30
C ALA A 218 22.62 15.68 4.06
N SER A 219 22.16 16.56 3.15
CA SER A 219 22.82 17.85 2.89
C SER A 219 22.90 18.75 4.12
N ARG A 220 21.83 18.82 4.94
CA ARG A 220 21.83 19.62 6.17
C ARG A 220 22.77 19.11 7.26
N THR A 221 23.00 17.80 7.34
CA THR A 221 23.96 17.26 8.32
C THR A 221 25.38 17.72 7.98
N LYS A 222 25.71 17.84 6.70
CA LYS A 222 27.03 18.28 6.21
C LYS A 222 27.30 19.78 6.42
N GLU A 223 26.26 20.59 6.51
CA GLU A 223 26.36 22.05 6.72
C GLU A 223 26.49 22.42 8.21
N ASN A 224 26.10 21.52 9.12
CA ASN A 224 26.18 21.71 10.57
C ASN A 224 27.40 21.01 11.22
N GLN A 225 28.28 20.40 10.41
CA GLN A 225 29.57 19.83 10.80
C GLN A 225 30.69 20.74 10.29
#